data_AF-A0A2V3I3D4-F1
#
_entry.id   AF-A0A2V3I3D4-F1
#
_cell.length_a   1.000
_cell.length_b   1.000
_cell.length_c   1.000
_cell.angle_alpha   90.00
_cell.angle_beta   90.00
_cell.angle_gamma   90.00
#
_symmetry.space_group_name_H-M   'P 1'
#
loop_
_entity.id
_entity.type
_entity.pdbx_description
1 polymer ?
#
loop_
_entity_poly.entity_id
_entity_poly.type
_entity_poly.pdbx_seq_one_letter_code
_entity_poly.pdbx_strand_id
1 'polypeptide(L)'
;MRELTTERGKSWHGSPQTIIQARVSRKKAARESLARLGGAALASLVEDGLAKRIDEDKVMHVRVELAKLVQGEVRLSPDGHSGATAKGQFKIEAYPGSDPADVMNDTIRSLLSVE
;
A
#
# COMPACT_ATOMS: atom_id res chain seq x y z
N MET A 1 15.48 7.64 0.12
CA MET A 1 16.22 6.47 0.56
C MET A 1 15.33 5.24 0.34
N ARG A 2 15.91 4.07 0.13
CA ARG A 2 15.19 2.79 0.20
C ARG A 2 15.87 2.00 1.32
N GLU A 3 15.10 1.56 2.29
CA GLU A 3 15.59 0.83 3.45
C GLU A 3 14.85 -0.50 3.54
N LEU A 4 15.58 -1.56 3.85
CA LEU A 4 15.04 -2.88 4.12
C LEU A 4 15.50 -3.29 5.51
N THR A 5 14.56 -3.57 6.40
CA THR A 5 14.84 -4.11 7.72
C THR A 5 14.29 -5.53 7.83
N THR A 6 14.98 -6.36 8.60
CA THR A 6 14.55 -7.72 8.91
C THR A 6 14.75 -7.96 10.39
N GLU A 7 13.68 -8.24 11.11
CA GLU A 7 13.66 -8.46 12.54
C GLU A 7 13.14 -9.86 12.83
N ARG A 8 13.85 -10.62 13.68
CA ARG A 8 13.39 -11.93 14.15
C ARG A 8 12.92 -11.80 15.58
N GLY A 9 11.76 -12.37 15.88
CA GLY A 9 11.17 -12.30 17.20
C GLY A 9 10.12 -13.38 17.40
N LYS A 10 9.21 -13.11 18.33
CA LYS A 10 8.06 -13.95 18.60
C LYS A 10 6.80 -13.18 18.22
N SER A 11 5.86 -13.88 17.61
CA SER A 11 4.49 -13.41 17.41
C SER A 11 3.77 -13.20 18.74
N TRP A 12 2.58 -12.61 18.67
CA TRP A 12 1.69 -12.42 19.83
C TRP A 12 1.47 -13.72 20.63
N HIS A 13 1.38 -14.87 19.96
CA HIS A 13 1.21 -16.19 20.60
C HIS A 13 2.52 -16.93 20.87
N GLY A 14 3.67 -16.24 20.83
CA GLY A 14 4.98 -16.81 21.18
C GLY A 14 5.67 -17.62 20.07
N SER A 15 4.98 -17.89 18.95
CA SER A 15 5.56 -18.61 17.81
C SER A 15 6.64 -17.76 17.13
N PRO A 16 7.75 -18.33 16.64
CA PRO A 16 8.78 -17.59 15.92
C PRO A 16 8.20 -16.81 14.72
N GLN A 17 8.61 -15.56 14.58
CA GLN A 17 8.17 -14.68 13.50
C GLN A 17 9.36 -13.88 12.97
N THR A 18 9.36 -13.64 11.65
CA THR A 18 10.26 -12.66 11.03
C THR A 18 9.42 -11.54 10.41
N ILE A 19 9.76 -10.29 10.74
CA ILE A 19 9.17 -9.10 10.14
C ILE A 19 10.15 -8.56 9.12
N ILE A 20 9.69 -8.44 7.87
CA ILE A 20 10.43 -7.81 6.78
C ILE A 20 9.71 -6.51 6.45
N GLN A 21 10.41 -5.38 6.53
CA GLN A 21 9.82 -4.07 6.23
C GLN A 21 10.69 -3.33 5.22
N ALA A 22 10.08 -2.90 4.12
CA ALA A 22 10.69 -2.00 3.15
C ALA A 22 10.10 -0.60 3.31
N ARG A 23 10.97 0.42 3.43
CA ARG A 23 10.56 1.83 3.51
C ARG A 23 11.19 2.62 2.37
N VAL A 24 10.38 3.45 1.73
CA VAL A 24 10.85 4.40 0.71
C VAL A 24 10.45 5.82 1.12
N SER A 25 11.40 6.76 1.06
CA SER A 25 11.18 8.15 1.50
C SER A 25 11.27 9.18 0.39
N ARG A 26 11.83 8.83 -0.78
CA ARG A 26 11.92 9.74 -1.92
C ARG A 26 10.62 9.71 -2.72
N LYS A 27 10.05 10.88 -3.01
CA LYS A 27 8.80 11.06 -3.77
C LYS A 27 8.73 10.19 -5.04
N LYS A 28 9.77 10.21 -5.88
CA LYS A 28 9.84 9.38 -7.10
C LYS A 28 9.70 7.89 -6.79
N ALA A 29 10.48 7.38 -5.84
CA ALA A 29 10.47 5.96 -5.45
C ALA A 29 9.14 5.55 -4.77
N ALA A 30 8.52 6.46 -4.01
CA ALA A 30 7.20 6.24 -3.43
C ALA A 30 6.12 6.12 -4.52
N ARG A 31 6.11 7.04 -5.49
CA ARG A 31 5.21 6.97 -6.66
C ARG A 31 5.45 5.70 -7.48
N GLU A 32 6.70 5.32 -7.74
CA GLU A 32 7.02 4.05 -8.41
C GLU A 32 6.50 2.83 -7.65
N SER A 33 6.59 2.82 -6.31
CA SER A 33 6.07 1.71 -5.51
C SER A 33 4.54 1.62 -5.53
N LEU A 34 3.85 2.78 -5.58
CA LEU A 34 2.40 2.83 -5.75
C LEU A 34 2.00 2.35 -7.16
N ALA A 35 2.71 2.81 -8.20
CA ALA A 35 2.49 2.39 -9.58
C ALA A 35 2.65 0.87 -9.77
N ARG A 36 3.58 0.25 -9.04
CA ARG A 36 3.79 -1.21 -9.05
C ARG A 36 2.64 -2.03 -8.48
N LEU A 37 1.61 -1.41 -7.89
CA LEU A 37 0.36 -2.13 -7.63
C LEU A 37 -0.30 -2.61 -8.93
N GLY A 38 -0.02 -1.95 -10.05
CA GLY A 38 -0.55 -2.27 -11.38
C GLY A 38 -1.87 -1.57 -11.66
N GLY A 39 -2.13 -1.29 -12.94
CA GLY A 39 -3.31 -0.52 -13.38
C GLY A 39 -4.63 -1.07 -12.87
N ALA A 40 -4.85 -2.39 -12.94
CA ALA A 40 -6.09 -3.02 -12.48
C ALA A 40 -6.34 -2.79 -10.96
N ALA A 41 -5.32 -2.94 -10.13
CA ALA A 41 -5.42 -2.70 -8.69
C ALA A 41 -5.66 -1.21 -8.40
N LEU A 42 -4.94 -0.33 -9.08
CA LEU A 42 -5.09 1.12 -8.94
C LEU A 42 -6.49 1.60 -9.36
N ALA A 43 -7.03 1.08 -10.46
CA ALA A 43 -8.40 1.36 -10.90
C ALA A 43 -9.41 0.90 -9.86
N SER A 44 -9.28 -0.34 -9.35
CA SER A 44 -10.19 -0.85 -8.31
C SER A 44 -10.16 -0.01 -7.03
N LEU A 45 -9.00 0.54 -6.64
CA LEU A 45 -8.89 1.41 -5.46
C LEU A 45 -9.68 2.71 -5.64
N VAL A 46 -9.66 3.28 -6.85
CA VAL A 46 -10.41 4.49 -7.18
C VAL A 46 -11.91 4.20 -7.22
N GLU A 47 -12.32 3.11 -7.86
CA GLU A 47 -13.72 2.68 -7.96
C GLU A 47 -14.34 2.37 -6.59
N ASP A 48 -13.58 1.70 -5.72
CA ASP A 48 -13.97 1.34 -4.36
C ASP A 48 -14.18 2.53 -3.40
N GLY A 49 -13.64 3.69 -3.76
CA GLY A 49 -13.48 4.85 -2.89
C GLY A 49 -12.28 4.71 -1.94
N LEU A 50 -11.42 5.74 -1.91
CA LEU A 50 -10.18 5.73 -1.12
C LEU A 50 -10.38 6.09 0.35
N ALA A 51 -11.42 6.85 0.69
CA ALA A 51 -11.65 7.37 2.04
C ALA A 51 -11.71 6.24 3.09
N LYS A 52 -12.34 5.10 2.77
CA LYS A 52 -12.42 3.92 3.66
C LYS A 52 -11.06 3.25 3.95
N ARG A 53 -10.04 3.58 3.17
CA ARG A 53 -8.68 3.02 3.27
C ARG A 53 -7.67 4.00 3.85
N ILE A 54 -8.10 5.23 4.15
CA ILE A 54 -7.24 6.29 4.70
C ILE A 54 -7.59 6.50 6.17
N ASP A 55 -6.56 6.51 7.02
CA ASP A 55 -6.72 6.80 8.45
C ASP A 55 -6.59 8.30 8.77
N GLU A 56 -6.78 8.64 10.04
CA GLU A 56 -6.65 10.01 10.57
C GLU A 56 -5.23 10.59 10.39
N ASP A 57 -4.21 9.74 10.28
CA ASP A 57 -2.81 10.12 10.07
C ASP A 57 -2.47 10.38 8.59
N LYS A 58 -3.49 10.40 7.72
CA LYS A 58 -3.38 10.59 6.27
C LYS A 58 -2.55 9.47 5.63
N VAL A 59 -2.68 8.23 6.12
CA VAL A 59 -2.03 7.06 5.56
C VAL A 59 -3.07 6.20 4.85
N MET A 60 -2.86 5.94 3.56
CA MET A 60 -3.64 4.95 2.82
C MET A 60 -3.07 3.55 3.08
N HIS A 61 -3.93 2.62 3.48
CA HIS A 61 -3.58 1.23 3.75
C HIS A 61 -4.09 0.31 2.63
N VAL A 62 -3.21 -0.55 2.15
CA VAL A 62 -3.56 -1.65 1.24
C VAL A 62 -3.05 -2.96 1.80
N ARG A 63 -3.68 -4.06 1.40
CA ARG A 63 -3.20 -5.41 1.64
C ARG A 63 -3.10 -6.12 0.32
N VAL A 64 -1.99 -6.81 0.08
CA VAL A 64 -1.81 -7.66 -1.09
C VAL A 64 -1.68 -9.11 -0.65
N GLU A 65 -2.26 -10.02 -1.42
CA GLU A 65 -2.20 -11.46 -1.15
C GLU A 65 -0.75 -11.93 -1.17
N LEU A 66 -0.24 -12.43 -0.04
CA LEU A 66 1.18 -12.78 0.08
C LEU A 66 1.55 -13.94 -0.86
N ALA A 67 0.66 -14.92 -1.02
CA ALA A 67 0.85 -16.05 -1.91
C ALA A 67 1.01 -15.64 -3.39
N LYS A 68 0.31 -14.58 -3.81
CA LYS A 68 0.44 -14.00 -5.15
C LYS A 68 1.71 -13.16 -5.28
N LEU A 69 2.00 -12.37 -4.25
CA LEU A 69 3.20 -11.53 -4.24
C LEU A 69 4.49 -12.36 -4.39
N VAL A 70 4.59 -13.51 -3.72
CA VAL A 70 5.76 -14.40 -3.85
C VAL A 70 5.87 -15.07 -5.23
N GLN A 71 4.78 -15.07 -6.01
CA GLN A 71 4.76 -15.51 -7.41
C GLN A 71 5.05 -14.35 -8.38
N GLY A 72 5.30 -13.15 -7.88
CA GLY A 72 5.52 -11.94 -8.69
C GLY A 72 4.22 -11.26 -9.16
N GLU A 73 3.06 -11.71 -8.68
CA GLU A 73 1.75 -11.12 -9.01
C GLU A 73 1.28 -10.20 -7.88
N VAL A 74 1.01 -8.92 -8.20
CA VAL A 74 0.45 -7.98 -7.21
C VAL A 74 -1.06 -7.99 -7.32
N ARG A 75 -1.71 -8.52 -6.27
CA ARG A 75 -3.17 -8.61 -6.18
C ARG A 75 -3.64 -8.05 -4.85
N LEU A 76 -4.54 -7.07 -4.90
CA LEU A 76 -5.17 -6.55 -3.69
C LEU A 76 -6.01 -7.64 -3.04
N SER A 77 -5.85 -7.77 -1.73
CA SER A 77 -6.63 -8.68 -0.91
C SER A 77 -8.08 -8.19 -0.88
N PRO A 78 -9.06 -9.03 -1.23
CA PRO A 78 -10.47 -8.67 -1.12
C PRO A 78 -10.87 -8.51 0.35
N ASP A 79 -11.98 -7.82 0.58
CA ASP A 79 -12.56 -7.68 1.92
C ASP A 79 -12.92 -9.07 2.48
N GLY A 80 -12.64 -9.28 3.77
CA GLY A 80 -12.87 -10.58 4.43
C GLY A 80 -11.88 -11.69 4.08
N HIS A 81 -10.82 -11.42 3.30
CA HIS A 81 -9.77 -12.40 3.03
C HIS A 81 -9.08 -12.87 4.32
N SER A 82 -9.03 -14.19 4.52
CA SER A 82 -8.44 -14.84 5.69
C SER A 82 -6.99 -15.30 5.49
N GLY A 83 -6.47 -15.24 4.26
CA GLY A 83 -5.11 -15.63 3.95
C GLY A 83 -4.06 -14.61 4.39
N ALA A 84 -2.79 -15.00 4.32
CA ALA A 84 -1.68 -14.13 4.67
C ALA A 84 -1.55 -12.98 3.64
N THR A 85 -1.36 -11.76 4.16
CA THR A 85 -1.20 -10.55 3.33
C THR A 85 0.10 -9.82 3.65
N ALA A 86 0.70 -9.19 2.65
CA ALA A 86 1.67 -8.12 2.89
C ALA A 86 0.92 -6.78 3.04
N LYS A 87 1.31 -5.97 4.03
CA LYS A 87 0.72 -4.65 4.29
C LYS A 87 1.47 -3.59 3.49
N GLY A 88 0.74 -2.74 2.78
CA GLY A 88 1.27 -1.53 2.14
C GLY A 88 0.72 -0.29 2.80
N GLN A 89 1.57 0.72 3.00
CA GLN A 89 1.21 1.99 3.61
C GLN A 89 1.77 3.13 2.77
N PHE A 90 0.91 4.07 2.40
CA PHE A 90 1.28 5.26 1.63
C PHE A 90 0.86 6.50 2.40
N LYS A 91 1.84 7.21 2.96
CA LYS A 91 1.58 8.49 3.63
C LYS A 91 1.30 9.57 2.60
N ILE A 92 0.20 10.26 2.77
CA ILE A 92 -0.30 11.30 1.88
C ILE A 92 0.14 12.66 2.43
N GLU A 93 0.83 13.44 1.60
CA GLU A 93 1.16 14.82 1.91
C GLU A 93 -0.01 15.72 1.46
N ALA A 94 -0.90 16.05 2.40
CA ALA A 94 -2.05 16.95 2.16
C ALA A 94 -1.95 18.19 3.07
N TYR A 95 -2.10 19.37 2.45
CA TYR A 95 -2.06 20.68 3.11
C TYR A 95 -3.43 21.07 3.69
N PRO A 96 -3.50 22.06 4.60
CA PRO A 96 -4.77 22.56 5.12
C PRO A 96 -5.74 22.92 3.99
N GLY A 97 -6.98 22.46 4.09
CA GLY A 97 -8.03 22.66 3.07
C GLY A 97 -8.04 21.62 1.94
N SER A 98 -7.11 20.67 1.91
CA SER A 98 -7.15 19.53 0.99
C SER A 98 -7.66 18.26 1.68
N ASP A 99 -8.53 17.51 1.02
CA ASP A 99 -8.89 16.16 1.44
C ASP A 99 -7.78 15.16 1.02
N PRO A 100 -7.19 14.39 1.94
CA PRO A 100 -6.24 13.34 1.61
C PRO A 100 -6.76 12.33 0.56
N ALA A 101 -8.07 12.04 0.56
CA ALA A 101 -8.67 11.13 -0.41
C ALA A 101 -8.59 11.70 -1.83
N ASP A 102 -8.88 12.99 -2.00
CA ASP A 102 -8.79 13.68 -3.29
C ASP A 102 -7.33 13.73 -3.79
N VAL A 103 -6.39 14.10 -2.91
CA VAL A 103 -4.95 14.15 -3.24
C VAL A 103 -4.44 12.78 -3.71
N MET A 104 -4.87 11.71 -3.05
CA MET A 104 -4.48 10.35 -3.41
C MET A 104 -5.18 9.88 -4.70
N ASN A 105 -6.44 10.27 -4.91
CA ASN A 105 -7.19 9.99 -6.14
C ASN A 105 -6.50 10.62 -7.35
N ASP A 106 -6.16 11.90 -7.29
CA ASP A 106 -5.41 12.60 -8.33
C ASP A 106 -4.05 11.96 -8.59
N THR A 107 -3.36 11.55 -7.51
CA THR A 107 -2.08 10.85 -7.63
C THR A 107 -2.24 9.52 -8.37
N ILE A 108 -3.23 8.69 -8.03
CA ILE A 108 -3.48 7.40 -8.69
C ILE A 108 -3.92 7.62 -10.15
N ARG A 109 -4.82 8.57 -10.42
CA ARG A 109 -5.24 8.91 -11.79
C ARG A 109 -4.07 9.35 -12.66
N SER A 110 -3.15 10.14 -12.12
CA SER A 110 -1.93 10.51 -12.85
C SER A 110 -1.00 9.34 -13.17
N LEU A 111 -1.12 8.22 -12.45
CA LEU A 111 -0.36 6.99 -12.74
C LEU A 111 -1.07 6.14 -13.79
N LEU A 112 -2.40 6.11 -13.78
CA LEU A 112 -3.23 5.38 -14.76
C LEU A 112 -3.18 6.04 -16.15
N SER A 113 -3.11 7.37 -16.23
CA SER A 113 -3.00 8.11 -17.51
C SER A 113 -1.62 8.00 -18.18
N VAL A 114 -0.69 7.22 -17.62
CA VAL A 114 0.71 7.07 -18.09
C VAL A 114 0.96 5.67 -18.68
N GLU A 115 -0.08 4.83 -18.79
CA GLU A 115 0.00 3.54 -19.52
C GLU A 115 -0.21 3.69 -21.03
#